data_AF-A0A1X7T090-F1
#
_entry.id   AF-A0A1X7T090-F1
#
_cell.length_a   1.000
_cell.length_b   1.000
_cell.length_c   1.000
_cell.angle_alpha   90.00
_cell.angle_beta   90.00
_cell.angle_gamma   90.00
#
_symmetry.space_group_name_H-M   'P 1'
#
loop_
_entity.id
_entity.type
_entity.pdbx_description
1 polymer ?
#
loop_
_entity_poly.entity_id
_entity_poly.type
_entity_poly.pdbx_seq_one_letter_code
_entity_poly.pdbx_strand_id
1 'polypeptide(L)'
;MYAVSVIKDGVVVGHLPKKISRLCSLFIRRGGIITCRPTGRQRHSSDLPQGGLEIPCLLIFDGEAQEIKKLIKLSTDLSLF
;
A
#
# COMPACT_ATOMS: atom_id res chain seq x y z
N MET A 1 -0.56 10.61 -11.39
CA MET A 1 -0.71 9.14 -11.24
C MET A 1 0.07 8.72 -9.99
N TYR A 2 -0.53 7.98 -9.06
CA TYR A 2 0.07 7.63 -7.75
C TYR A 2 0.20 6.12 -7.54
N ALA A 3 0.40 5.36 -8.63
CA ALA A 3 0.49 3.91 -8.57
C ALA A 3 1.76 3.49 -7.82
N VAL A 4 1.64 2.54 -6.89
CA VAL A 4 2.76 1.95 -6.15
C VAL A 4 2.87 0.49 -6.54
N SER A 5 3.98 0.14 -7.17
CA SER A 5 4.29 -1.24 -7.56
C SER A 5 4.86 -2.01 -6.36
N VAL A 6 4.51 -3.29 -6.25
CA VAL A 6 5.11 -4.23 -5.29
C VAL A 6 6.22 -4.97 -6.03
N ILE A 7 7.43 -4.90 -5.50
CA ILE A 7 8.63 -5.49 -6.12
C ILE A 7 9.12 -6.66 -5.25
N LYS A 8 9.41 -7.79 -5.89
CA LYS A 8 10.07 -8.96 -5.28
C LYS A 8 11.24 -9.36 -6.17
N ASP A 9 12.44 -9.48 -5.59
CA ASP A 9 13.65 -9.88 -6.30
C ASP A 9 13.92 -9.07 -7.58
N GLY A 10 13.64 -7.75 -7.52
CA GLY A 10 13.79 -6.84 -8.66
C GLY A 10 12.66 -6.87 -9.70
N VAL A 11 11.67 -7.75 -9.52
CA VAL A 11 10.54 -7.93 -10.46
C VAL A 11 9.26 -7.36 -9.88
N VAL A 12 8.48 -6.65 -10.69
CA VAL A 12 7.14 -6.17 -10.31
C VAL A 12 6.18 -7.36 -10.26
N VAL A 13 5.63 -7.64 -9.07
CA VAL A 13 4.69 -8.75 -8.82
C VAL A 13 3.25 -8.30 -8.62
N GLY A 14 3.00 -6.99 -8.58
CA GLY A 14 1.67 -6.42 -8.41
C GLY A 14 1.70 -4.93 -8.14
N HIS A 15 0.54 -4.39 -7.80
CA HIS A 15 0.37 -2.98 -7.41
C HIS A 15 -0.50 -2.89 -6.16
N LEU A 16 -0.28 -1.86 -5.35
CA LEU A 16 -1.17 -1.55 -4.24
C LEU A 16 -2.55 -1.10 -4.77
N PRO A 17 -3.65 -1.44 -4.08
CA PRO A 17 -4.99 -0.97 -4.41
C PRO A 17 -5.07 0.56 -4.52
N LYS A 18 -5.93 1.05 -5.42
CA LYS A 18 -6.00 2.48 -5.76
C LYS A 18 -6.28 3.34 -4.53
N LYS A 19 -7.12 2.83 -3.61
CA LYS A 19 -7.54 3.50 -2.37
C LYS A 19 -6.36 3.91 -1.48
N ILE A 20 -5.35 3.05 -1.34
CA ILE A 20 -4.20 3.28 -0.47
C ILE A 20 -2.95 3.75 -1.22
N SER A 21 -2.92 3.57 -2.55
CA SER A 21 -1.75 3.86 -3.38
C SER A 21 -1.30 5.31 -3.30
N ARG A 22 -2.24 6.27 -3.19
CA ARG A 22 -1.89 7.70 -3.03
C ARG A 22 -1.13 7.98 -1.74
N LEU A 23 -1.60 7.44 -0.61
CA LEU A 23 -0.96 7.62 0.69
C LEU A 23 0.43 6.97 0.70
N CYS A 24 0.52 5.73 0.21
CA CYS A 24 1.77 4.98 0.13
C CYS A 24 2.79 5.68 -0.78
N SER A 25 2.34 6.21 -1.93
CA SER A 25 3.21 6.97 -2.83
C SER A 25 3.78 8.21 -2.18
N LEU A 26 2.99 8.94 -1.37
CA LEU A 26 3.48 10.12 -0.65
C LEU A 26 4.55 9.74 0.38
N PHE A 27 4.31 8.67 1.15
CA PHE A 27 5.25 8.19 2.15
C PHE A 27 6.58 7.77 1.54
N ILE A 28 6.55 6.98 0.45
CA ILE A 28 7.76 6.55 -0.26
C ILE A 28 8.54 7.75 -0.83
N ARG A 29 7.84 8.74 -1.41
CA ARG A 29 8.49 9.96 -1.95
C ARG A 29 9.18 10.81 -0.89
N ARG A 30 8.84 10.62 0.39
CA ARG A 30 9.48 11.29 1.52
C ARG A 30 10.59 10.44 2.17
N GLY A 31 11.03 9.38 1.50
CA GLY A 31 12.10 8.50 1.97
C GLY A 31 11.63 7.36 2.87
N GLY A 32 10.33 7.20 3.07
CA GLY A 32 9.77 6.07 3.82
C GLY A 32 9.89 4.75 3.04
N ILE A 33 10.00 3.66 3.78
CA ILE A 33 10.08 2.30 3.26
C ILE A 33 8.80 1.56 3.63
N ILE A 34 8.18 0.88 2.65
CA ILE A 34 7.00 0.05 2.88
C ILE A 34 7.37 -1.40 2.56
N THR A 35 7.31 -2.25 3.57
CA THR A 35 7.47 -3.70 3.41
C THR A 35 6.09 -4.35 3.29
N CYS A 36 5.91 -5.16 2.26
CA CYS A 36 4.68 -5.90 2.00
C CYS A 36 4.88 -7.38 2.38
N ARG A 37 4.14 -7.87 3.38
CA ARG A 37 4.19 -9.28 3.80
C ARG A 37 2.86 -9.97 3.46
N PRO A 38 2.83 -10.95 2.54
CA PRO A 38 1.63 -11.74 2.28
C PRO A 38 1.16 -12.45 3.56
N THR A 39 -0.14 -12.39 3.84
CA THR A 39 -0.75 -13.02 5.03
C THR A 39 -1.68 -14.16 4.68
N GLY A 40 -2.01 -14.35 3.40
CA GLY A 40 -2.93 -15.38 2.97
C GLY A 40 -2.83 -15.71 1.49
N ARG A 41 -3.77 -16.51 1.02
CA ARG A 41 -3.89 -16.91 -0.38
C ARG A 41 -4.62 -15.85 -1.20
N GLN A 42 -4.44 -15.94 -2.51
CA GLN A 42 -5.14 -15.13 -3.49
C GLN A 42 -6.66 -15.24 -3.33
N ARG A 43 -7.37 -14.12 -3.44
CA ARG A 43 -8.83 -14.02 -3.34
C ARG A 43 -9.39 -13.06 -4.38
N HIS A 44 -10.70 -13.11 -4.58
CA HIS A 44 -11.40 -12.15 -5.45
C HIS A 44 -11.29 -10.73 -4.87
N SER A 45 -10.92 -9.77 -5.72
CA SER A 45 -10.89 -8.35 -5.41
C SER A 45 -12.09 -7.65 -6.05
N SER A 46 -12.71 -6.73 -5.32
CA SER A 46 -13.77 -5.85 -5.82
C SER A 46 -13.31 -4.39 -5.97
N ASP A 47 -11.99 -4.13 -5.94
CA ASP A 47 -11.46 -2.76 -6.06
C ASP A 47 -11.69 -2.15 -7.47
N LEU A 48 -11.91 -3.00 -8.48
CA LEU A 48 -12.25 -2.62 -9.84
C LEU A 48 -13.65 -3.10 -10.23
N PRO A 49 -14.40 -2.37 -11.09
CA PRO A 49 -15.75 -2.77 -11.52
C PRO A 49 -15.83 -4.17 -12.13
N GLN A 50 -14.80 -4.55 -12.88
CA GLN A 50 -14.68 -5.88 -13.50
C GLN A 50 -14.23 -6.98 -12.53
N GLY A 51 -13.99 -6.65 -11.26
CA GLY A 51 -13.35 -7.52 -10.29
C GLY A 51 -11.87 -7.74 -10.57
N GLY A 52 -11.26 -8.65 -9.84
CA GLY A 52 -9.85 -8.98 -10.01
C GLY A 52 -9.39 -10.02 -9.01
N LEU A 53 -8.07 -10.17 -8.91
CA LEU A 53 -7.45 -11.04 -7.93
C LEU A 53 -6.51 -10.21 -7.07
N GLU A 54 -6.62 -10.38 -5.76
CA GLU A 54 -5.75 -9.74 -4.77
C GLU A 54 -5.15 -10.78 -3.84
N ILE A 55 -4.01 -10.43 -3.24
CA ILE A 55 -3.39 -11.20 -2.17
C ILE A 55 -3.46 -10.32 -0.91
N PRO A 56 -4.03 -10.81 0.20
CA PRO A 56 -4.03 -10.07 1.45
C PRO A 56 -2.60 -9.94 1.97
N CYS A 57 -2.23 -8.72 2.34
CA CYS A 57 -0.89 -8.38 2.80
C CYS A 57 -0.94 -7.47 4.03
N LEU A 58 0.04 -7.64 4.92
CA LEU A 58 0.38 -6.67 5.95
C LEU A 58 1.39 -5.68 5.36
N LEU A 59 1.07 -4.39 5.44
CA LEU A 59 1.98 -3.31 5.08
C LEU A 59 2.66 -2.79 6.35
N ILE A 60 3.99 -2.82 6.36
CA ILE A 60 4.82 -2.33 7.45
C ILE A 60 5.52 -1.06 6.97
N PHE A 61 5.24 0.05 7.64
CA PHE A 61 5.79 1.37 7.31
C PHE A 61 6.98 1.64 8.23
N ASP A 62 8.15 1.87 7.63
CA ASP A 62 9.38 2.23 8.33
C ASP A 62 9.92 3.55 7.77
N GLY A 63 10.41 4.42 8.65
CA GLY A 63 10.85 5.76 8.30
C GLY A 63 10.83 6.71 9.49
N GLU A 64 11.01 8.00 9.21
CA GLU A 64 11.06 9.00 10.26
C GLU A 64 9.75 9.10 11.05
N ALA A 65 9.85 9.19 12.38
CA ALA A 65 8.70 9.26 13.27
C ALA A 65 7.74 10.41 12.93
N GLN A 66 8.26 11.54 12.42
CA GLN A 66 7.43 12.67 11.99
C GLN A 66 6.58 12.32 10.76
N GLU A 67 7.13 11.58 9.80
CA GLU A 67 6.42 11.15 8.61
C GLU A 67 5.39 10.06 8.92
N ILE A 68 5.72 9.13 9.83
CA ILE A 68 4.77 8.13 10.33
C ILE A 68 3.59 8.83 11.04
N LYS A 69 3.85 9.83 11.89
CA LYS A 69 2.77 10.61 12.54
C LYS A 69 1.86 11.32 11.54
N LYS A 70 2.43 11.93 10.49
CA LYS A 70 1.65 12.56 9.41
C LYS A 70 0.81 11.51 8.67
N LEU A 71 1.38 10.34 8.39
CA LEU A 71 0.68 9.25 7.72
C LEU A 71 -0.50 8.73 8.54
N ILE A 72 -0.32 8.53 9.84
CA ILE A 72 -1.41 8.12 10.75
C ILE A 72 -2.54 9.14 10.66
N LYS A 73 -2.24 10.44 10.80
CA LYS A 73 -3.25 11.51 10.70
C LYS A 73 -4.01 11.46 9.36
N LEU A 74 -3.28 11.38 8.25
CA LEU A 74 -3.85 11.29 6.89
C LEU A 74 -4.69 10.01 6.69
N SER A 75 -4.35 8.92 7.36
CA SER A 75 -5.09 7.64 7.26
C SER A 75 -6.41 7.67 8.03
N THR A 76 -6.46 8.35 9.18
CA THR A 76 -7.68 8.54 9.97
C THR A 76 -8.69 9.40 9.21
N ASP A 77 -8.23 10.41 8.47
CA ASP A 77 -9.06 11.26 7.61
C ASP A 77 -9.62 10.50 6.39
N LEU A 78 -9.04 9.34 6.03
CA LEU A 78 -9.42 8.56 4.85
C LEU A 78 -10.40 7.41 5.15
N SER A 79 -10.90 7.29 6.37
CA SER A 79 -11.78 6.19 6.81
C SER A 79 -11.18 4.79 6.50
N LEU A 80 -9.88 4.61 6.71
CA LEU A 80 -9.15 3.37 6.38
C LEU A 80 -9.05 2.36 7.53
N PHE A 81 -9.85 2.53 8.59
CA PHE A 81 -9.97 1.59 9.70
C PHE A 81 -11.44 1.27 9.97
#